data_AF-A0A7X3WVZ5-F1
#
_entry.id   AF-A0A7X3WVZ5-F1
#
_cell.length_a   1.000
_cell.length_b   1.000
_cell.length_c   1.000
_cell.angle_alpha   90.00
_cell.angle_beta   90.00
_cell.angle_gamma   90.00
#
_symmetry.space_group_name_H-M   'P 1'
#
loop_
_entity.id
_entity.type
_entity.pdbx_description
1 polymer ?
#
loop_
_entity_poly.entity_id
_entity_poly.type
_entity_poly.pdbx_seq_one_letter_code
_entity_poly.pdbx_strand_id
1 'polypeptide(L)' 'MAYSNFTLESVRTAFELQTIGSIDLFSGIEPITPGSHFTDDLRKKVPLAVAIGTEKARSELIVANVLFELREHF' A
#
# COMPACT_ATOMS: atom_id res chain seq x y z
N MET A 1 -3.14 28.18 -10.22
CA MET A 1 -4.54 27.75 -9.99
C MET A 1 -4.82 27.82 -8.50
N ALA A 2 -6.02 28.19 -8.07
CA ALA A 2 -6.40 28.03 -6.66
C ALA A 2 -6.45 26.52 -6.32
N TYR A 3 -6.04 26.13 -5.12
CA TYR A 3 -5.96 24.72 -4.71
C TYR A 3 -7.32 24.00 -4.83
N SER A 4 -8.42 24.72 -4.58
CA SER A 4 -9.80 24.22 -4.74
C SER A 4 -10.16 23.81 -6.16
N ASN A 5 -9.43 24.29 -7.17
CA ASN A 5 -9.69 24.04 -8.58
C ASN A 5 -8.62 23.13 -9.20
N PHE A 6 -7.80 22.46 -8.39
CA PHE A 6 -6.75 21.55 -8.83
C PHE A 6 -7.38 20.25 -9.35
N THR A 7 -7.05 19.88 -10.60
CA THR A 7 -7.40 18.56 -11.17
C THR A 7 -6.18 18.00 -11.90
N LEU A 8 -6.06 16.67 -11.97
CA LEU A 8 -4.94 16.04 -12.67
C LEU A 8 -4.88 16.44 -14.16
N GLU A 9 -6.03 16.55 -14.81
CA GLU A 9 -6.14 16.93 -16.24
C GLU A 9 -5.72 18.37 -16.52
N SER A 10 -6.08 19.29 -15.62
CA SER A 10 -5.70 20.70 -15.77
C SER A 10 -4.20 20.90 -15.66
N VAL A 11 -3.55 20.23 -14.70
CA VAL A 11 -2.10 20.27 -14.52
C VAL A 11 -1.38 19.54 -15.65
N ARG A 12 -1.91 18.40 -16.12
CA ARG A 12 -1.35 17.69 -17.28
C ARG A 12 -1.27 18.59 -18.51
N THR A 13 -2.30 19.40 -18.73
CA THR A 13 -2.39 20.31 -19.89
C THR A 13 -1.54 21.56 -19.68
N ALA A 14 -1.64 22.20 -18.52
CA ALA A 14 -0.97 23.48 -18.25
C ALA A 14 0.56 23.36 -18.18
N PHE A 15 1.07 22.20 -17.79
CA PHE A 15 2.50 21.94 -17.63
C PHE A 15 3.03 20.90 -18.63
N GLU A 16 2.24 20.54 -19.65
CA GLU A 16 2.61 19.58 -20.70
C GLU A 16 3.15 18.25 -20.14
N LEU A 17 2.55 17.75 -19.06
CA LEU A 17 3.02 16.57 -18.36
C LEU A 17 2.53 15.29 -19.05
N GLN A 18 3.32 14.24 -18.94
CA GLN A 18 2.92 12.88 -19.29
C GLN A 18 2.54 12.10 -18.03
N THR A 19 1.43 11.37 -18.10
CA THR A 19 1.04 10.45 -17.04
C THR A 19 1.73 9.11 -17.27
N ILE A 20 2.59 8.71 -16.34
CA ILE A 20 3.23 7.39 -16.36
C ILE A 20 2.43 6.50 -15.40
N GLY A 21 1.59 5.62 -15.96
CA GLY A 21 0.61 4.85 -15.17
C GLY A 21 1.19 3.73 -14.32
N SER A 22 2.38 3.24 -14.66
CA SER A 22 3.01 2.13 -13.93
C SER A 22 4.52 2.33 -13.94
N ILE A 23 5.01 3.10 -12.96
CA ILE A 23 6.41 3.07 -12.61
C ILE A 23 6.56 1.95 -11.60
N ASP A 24 7.35 0.94 -11.93
CA ASP A 24 7.76 -0.06 -10.95
C ASP A 24 8.83 0.57 -10.04
N LEU A 25 8.34 1.33 -9.04
CA LEU A 25 9.15 2.10 -8.09
C LEU A 25 10.15 1.24 -7.31
N PHE A 26 9.91 -0.08 -7.27
CA PHE A 26 10.72 -1.03 -6.51
C PHE A 26 11.39 -2.08 -7.39
N SER A 27 11.33 -1.95 -8.73
CA SER A 27 11.96 -2.89 -9.69
C SER A 27 13.45 -3.14 -9.44
N GLY A 28 14.16 -2.15 -8.92
CA GLY A 28 15.60 -2.25 -8.59
C GLY A 28 15.90 -2.72 -7.17
N ILE A 29 14.89 -3.05 -6.36
CA ILE A 29 15.05 -3.48 -4.98
C ILE A 29 14.90 -4.99 -4.90
N GLU A 30 15.87 -5.65 -4.27
CA GLU A 30 15.80 -7.09 -4.06
C GLU A 30 14.69 -7.43 -3.05
N PRO A 31 13.72 -8.29 -3.41
CA PRO A 31 12.64 -8.65 -2.51
C PRO A 31 13.14 -9.42 -1.28
N ILE A 32 12.57 -9.11 -0.12
CA ILE A 32 12.78 -9.88 1.10
C ILE A 32 11.68 -10.93 1.23
N THR A 33 12.08 -12.17 1.50
CA THR A 33 11.13 -13.25 1.78
C THR A 33 10.57 -13.07 3.19
N PRO A 34 9.24 -12.93 3.37
CA PRO A 34 8.65 -12.83 4.69
C PRO A 34 8.80 -14.13 5.48
N GLY A 35 8.77 -14.02 6.80
CA GLY A 35 8.71 -15.13 7.73
C GLY A 35 7.46 -15.99 7.54
N SER A 36 7.60 -17.30 7.83
CA SER A 36 6.50 -18.25 7.74
C SER A 36 5.35 -17.93 8.70
N HIS A 37 5.67 -17.50 9.92
CA HIS A 37 4.68 -17.09 10.93
C HIS A 37 3.79 -15.96 10.44
N PHE A 38 4.38 -14.88 9.92
CA PHE A 38 3.63 -13.74 9.36
C PHE A 38 2.75 -14.15 8.18
N THR A 39 3.29 -14.97 7.27
CA THR A 39 2.55 -15.44 6.10
C THR A 39 1.34 -16.30 6.51
N ASP A 40 1.51 -17.18 7.49
CA ASP A 40 0.44 -18.03 8.03
C ASP A 40 -0.62 -17.21 8.78
N ASP A 41 -0.20 -16.17 9.50
CA ASP A 41 -1.09 -15.25 10.20
C ASP A 41 -1.95 -14.44 9.23
N LEU A 42 -1.36 -13.84 8.20
CA LEU A 42 -2.12 -13.09 7.20
C LEU A 42 -3.12 -13.97 6.46
N ARG A 43 -2.78 -15.24 6.17
CA ARG A 43 -3.70 -16.18 5.53
C ARG A 43 -5.00 -16.37 6.32
N LYS A 44 -4.93 -16.27 7.65
CA LYS A 44 -6.09 -16.39 8.55
C LYS A 44 -6.77 -15.05 8.81
N LYS A 45 -5.98 -14.00 9.02
CA LYS A 45 -6.44 -12.67 9.47
C LYS A 45 -7.04 -11.83 8.35
N VAL A 46 -6.49 -11.90 7.12
CA VAL A 46 -6.96 -11.09 5.98
C VAL A 46 -8.43 -11.38 5.63
N PRO A 47 -8.88 -12.65 5.46
CA PRO A 47 -10.28 -12.92 5.16
C PRO A 47 -11.23 -12.39 6.25
N LEU A 48 -10.83 -12.49 7.52
CA LEU A 48 -11.61 -11.96 8.64
C LEU A 48 -11.68 -10.43 8.61
N ALA A 49 -10.57 -9.75 8.34
CA ALA A 49 -10.52 -8.30 8.23
C ALA A 49 -11.43 -7.77 7.11
N VAL A 50 -11.44 -8.47 5.97
CA VAL A 50 -12.31 -8.16 4.84
C VAL A 50 -13.78 -8.40 5.21
N ALA A 51 -14.10 -9.51 5.88
CA ALA A 51 -15.46 -9.82 6.31
C ALA A 51 -16.02 -8.80 7.31
N ILE A 52 -15.18 -8.30 8.24
CA ILE A 52 -15.59 -7.25 9.19
C ILE A 52 -15.76 -5.89 8.48
N GLY A 53 -14.94 -5.61 7.46
CA GLY A 53 -15.11 -4.46 6.56
C GLY A 53 -14.75 -3.08 7.14
N THR A 54 -14.40 -2.98 8.42
CA THR A 54 -14.03 -1.71 9.06
C THR A 54 -12.56 -1.34 8.84
N GLU A 55 -12.25 -0.05 8.89
CA GLU A 55 -10.87 0.43 8.89
C GLU A 55 -10.07 -0.11 10.08
N LYS A 56 -10.72 -0.19 11.25
CA LYS A 56 -10.13 -0.76 12.46
C LYS A 56 -9.71 -2.21 12.26
N ALA A 57 -10.58 -3.04 11.68
CA ALA A 57 -10.25 -4.45 11.42
C ALA A 57 -9.07 -4.59 10.46
N ARG A 58 -9.03 -3.80 9.37
CA ARG A 58 -7.87 -3.79 8.46
C ARG A 58 -6.58 -3.33 9.17
N SER A 59 -6.67 -2.33 10.04
CA SER A 59 -5.54 -1.82 10.80
C SER A 59 -4.94 -2.89 11.72
N GLU A 60 -5.77 -3.54 12.53
CA GLU A 60 -5.30 -4.52 13.52
C GLU A 60 -4.89 -5.87 12.91
N LEU A 61 -5.63 -6.34 11.89
CA LEU A 61 -5.46 -7.68 11.34
C LEU A 61 -4.52 -7.75 10.14
N ILE A 62 -4.19 -6.61 9.52
CA ILE A 62 -3.29 -6.55 8.35
C ILE A 62 -2.13 -5.60 8.63
N VAL A 63 -2.42 -4.30 8.78
CA VAL A 63 -1.38 -3.25 8.82
C VAL A 63 -0.42 -3.44 9.98
N ALA A 64 -0.93 -3.66 11.20
CA ALA A 64 -0.10 -3.88 12.38
C ALA A 64 0.84 -5.09 12.24
N ASN A 65 0.38 -6.16 11.58
CA ASN A 65 1.19 -7.37 11.35
C ASN A 65 2.30 -7.10 10.33
N VAL A 66 2.02 -6.33 9.27
CA VAL A 66 3.03 -5.90 8.29
C VAL A 66 4.10 -5.05 8.97
N LEU A 67 3.71 -4.09 9.81
CA LEU A 67 4.66 -3.23 10.53
C LEU A 67 5.55 -4.02 11.50
N PHE A 68 4.97 -5.01 12.18
CA PHE A 68 5.74 -5.89 13.06
C PHE A 68 6.76 -6.71 12.27
N GLU A 69 6.34 -7.34 11.17
CA GLU A 69 7.22 -8.12 10.30
C GLU A 69 8.39 -7.29 9.75
N LEU A 70 8.11 -6.05 9.32
CA LEU A 70 9.17 -5.14 8.87
C LEU A 70 10.21 -4.89 9.97
N ARG A 71 9.79 -4.71 11.22
CA ARG A 71 10.71 -4.51 12.35
C ARG A 71 11.48 -5.78 12.74
N GLU A 72 10.98 -6.97 12.43
CA GLU A 72 11.75 -8.19 12.65
C GLU A 72 12.83 -8.39 11.57
N HIS A 73 12.67 -7.79 10.39
CA HIS A 73 13.66 -7.82 9.31
C HIS A 73 14.76 -6.74 9.39
N PHE A 74 14.55 -5.66 10.15
CA PHE A 74 15.45 -4.48 10.23
C PHE A 74 15.67 -4.00 11.65
#